data_AF-A0A6A6EKJ3-F1
#
_entry.id   AF-A0A6A6EKJ3-F1
#
_cell.length_a   1.000
_cell.length_b   1.000
_cell.length_c   1.000
_cell.angle_alpha   90.00
_cell.angle_beta   90.00
_cell.angle_gamma   90.00
#
_symmetry.space_group_name_H-M   'P 1'
#
loop_
_entity.id
_entity.type
_entity.pdbx_description
1 polymer ?
#
loop_
_entity_poly.entity_id
_entity_poly.type
_entity_poly.pdbx_seq_one_letter_code
_entity_poly.pdbx_strand_id
1 'polypeptide(L)'
;MSSWQQTLAYFFRLPFHIQWRTFLVQLPRYVPLSIIHLTSPKGPHPFVIALPSRRNNKIPIYVFVPPRPVDLDVNGEDTQEGDGEWKVPVVLDFHGGGFIMGSPLEQAPYCAMMSRELGAVVISVSYRIGPFHQFPAAIHDAEDVLSAILDTDGTSKAGKVLRTEIQRHYSLMWKADRKRSHTLASHLHKSTITLDPTRLSISGFSAGGNIALNMAISAPACGLDFGLSPSATITSSPTPAFSSLLPPTRAETVLNDPEQPWPTLLPPPQARPRLIPLLLFYPSLDARLLPHLRPMKPLPNALHGTDKKPQKPKAPGLFSIMGPTYLPKRLRAHPRASPGLGNPDDVQRNAAIFLVLPEKDTLAVQSDVWVDKMNSSGWNGPVRFGDGRAGDWNEHEGGPSQAQGHENGGLEVWHAPGCRHGWTQFPETVLGKHEKRERDLVFARALNFVKEGWRREVTVERLGTRNQEMRPLEIPC
;
A
#
# COMPACT_ATOMS: atom_id res chain seq x y z
N MET A 1 19.37 -8.20 -25.85
CA MET A 1 18.64 -9.16 -24.99
C MET A 1 17.40 -8.47 -24.47
N SER A 2 16.23 -9.12 -24.51
CA SER A 2 15.02 -8.55 -23.91
C SER A 2 15.18 -8.43 -22.39
N SER A 3 14.46 -7.49 -21.76
CA SER A 3 14.43 -7.32 -20.28
C SER A 3 14.17 -8.66 -19.56
N TRP A 4 13.29 -9.49 -20.13
CA TRP A 4 12.98 -10.82 -19.62
C TRP A 4 14.16 -11.81 -19.70
N GLN A 5 14.92 -11.80 -20.79
CA GLN A 5 16.13 -12.64 -20.92
C GLN A 5 17.20 -12.27 -19.88
N GLN A 6 17.36 -10.99 -19.58
CA GLN A 6 18.30 -10.52 -18.56
C GLN A 6 17.87 -10.95 -17.15
N THR A 7 16.58 -10.85 -16.86
CA THR A 7 15.99 -11.32 -15.59
C THR A 7 16.16 -12.83 -15.39
N LEU A 8 15.94 -13.64 -16.43
CA LEU A 8 16.19 -15.08 -16.38
C LEU A 8 17.67 -15.42 -16.25
N ALA A 9 18.53 -14.73 -17.00
CA ALA A 9 19.98 -14.91 -16.88
C ALA A 9 20.47 -14.58 -15.46
N TYR A 10 19.92 -13.55 -14.82
CA TYR A 10 20.21 -13.24 -13.42
C TYR A 10 19.73 -14.35 -12.48
N PHE A 11 18.50 -14.85 -12.67
CA PHE A 11 17.95 -15.92 -11.84
C PHE A 11 18.81 -17.19 -11.85
N PHE A 12 19.26 -17.64 -13.03
CA PHE A 12 20.11 -18.82 -13.14
C PHE A 12 21.54 -18.62 -12.62
N ARG A 13 21.98 -17.37 -12.39
CA ARG A 13 23.23 -17.05 -11.68
C ARG A 13 23.10 -17.12 -10.15
N LEU A 14 21.89 -17.14 -9.61
CA LEU A 14 21.69 -17.27 -8.16
C LEU A 14 22.07 -18.67 -7.68
N PRO A 15 22.51 -18.82 -6.42
CA PRO A 15 22.77 -20.15 -5.85
C PRO A 15 21.54 -21.06 -5.97
N PHE A 16 21.74 -22.36 -6.24
CA PHE A 16 20.65 -23.33 -6.39
C PHE A 16 19.66 -23.31 -5.22
N HIS A 17 20.17 -23.11 -3.99
CA HIS A 17 19.36 -23.02 -2.79
C HIS A 17 18.39 -21.81 -2.78
N ILE A 18 18.70 -20.73 -3.52
CA ILE A 18 17.79 -19.60 -3.76
C ILE A 18 16.81 -19.96 -4.87
N GLN A 19 17.27 -20.56 -5.97
CA GLN A 19 16.44 -20.90 -7.13
C GLN A 19 15.25 -21.79 -6.74
N TRP A 20 15.49 -22.90 -6.03
CA TRP A 20 14.40 -23.81 -5.66
C TRP A 20 13.44 -23.20 -4.62
N ARG A 21 13.95 -22.35 -3.70
CA ARG A 21 13.10 -21.62 -2.74
C ARG A 21 12.25 -20.59 -3.46
N THR A 22 12.80 -19.88 -4.44
CA THR A 22 12.03 -18.99 -5.33
C THR A 22 10.91 -19.76 -6.00
N PHE A 23 11.17 -20.96 -6.55
CA PHE A 23 10.10 -21.77 -7.13
C PHE A 23 8.98 -22.05 -6.12
N LEU A 24 9.31 -22.51 -4.90
CA LEU A 24 8.32 -22.79 -3.87
C LEU A 24 7.46 -21.58 -3.48
N VAL A 25 8.10 -20.44 -3.20
CA VAL A 25 7.37 -19.26 -2.67
C VAL A 25 6.53 -18.56 -3.73
N GLN A 26 6.72 -18.90 -5.00
CA GLN A 26 5.94 -18.38 -6.12
C GLN A 26 4.72 -19.26 -6.44
N LEU A 27 4.65 -20.50 -5.96
CA LEU A 27 3.51 -21.41 -6.19
C LEU A 27 2.14 -20.77 -5.88
N PRO A 28 1.96 -20.02 -4.78
CA PRO A 28 0.68 -19.37 -4.48
C PRO A 28 0.20 -18.39 -5.56
N ARG A 29 1.10 -17.80 -6.37
CA ARG A 29 0.73 -16.89 -7.46
C ARG A 29 0.14 -17.60 -8.69
N TYR A 30 0.31 -18.92 -8.79
CA TYR A 30 -0.24 -19.74 -9.86
C TYR A 30 -1.55 -20.43 -9.47
N VAL A 31 -2.07 -20.14 -8.28
CA VAL A 31 -3.36 -20.65 -7.83
C VAL A 31 -4.47 -20.14 -8.76
N PRO A 32 -5.34 -21.03 -9.29
CA PRO A 32 -6.45 -20.62 -10.14
C PRO A 32 -7.42 -19.68 -9.42
N LEU A 33 -7.98 -18.72 -10.17
CA LEU A 33 -9.00 -17.79 -9.65
C LEU A 33 -10.20 -18.53 -9.01
N SER A 34 -10.54 -19.74 -9.47
CA SER A 34 -11.66 -20.52 -8.92
C SER A 34 -11.52 -20.80 -7.42
N ILE A 35 -10.29 -20.89 -6.88
CA ILE A 35 -10.06 -21.11 -5.44
C ILE A 35 -10.67 -19.99 -4.59
N ILE A 36 -10.86 -18.79 -5.15
CA ILE A 36 -11.48 -17.68 -4.44
C ILE A 36 -12.93 -17.95 -4.01
N HIS A 37 -13.63 -18.86 -4.68
CA HIS A 37 -14.99 -19.25 -4.29
C HIS A 37 -14.99 -20.00 -2.96
N LEU A 38 -13.87 -20.64 -2.61
CA LEU A 38 -13.71 -21.31 -1.34
C LEU A 38 -13.26 -20.33 -0.23
N THR A 39 -12.33 -19.43 -0.54
CA THR A 39 -11.74 -18.52 0.45
C THR A 39 -12.55 -17.25 0.68
N SER A 40 -13.33 -16.80 -0.30
CA SER A 40 -14.21 -15.64 -0.25
C SER A 40 -15.53 -15.93 -0.96
N PRO A 41 -16.40 -16.79 -0.37
CA PRO A 41 -17.64 -17.22 -1.02
C PRO A 41 -18.63 -16.08 -1.24
N LYS A 42 -18.59 -15.05 -0.38
CA LYS A 42 -19.52 -13.90 -0.41
C LYS A 42 -19.26 -12.94 -1.59
N GLY A 43 -18.07 -12.99 -2.20
CA GLY A 43 -17.67 -12.07 -3.26
C GLY A 43 -17.64 -10.59 -2.82
N PRO A 44 -17.53 -9.65 -3.77
CA PRO A 44 -17.37 -9.89 -5.22
C PRO A 44 -16.08 -10.65 -5.53
N HIS A 45 -16.09 -11.40 -6.63
CA HIS A 45 -14.88 -12.08 -7.12
C HIS A 45 -14.17 -11.19 -8.13
N PRO A 46 -12.83 -11.16 -8.11
CA PRO A 46 -12.08 -10.28 -8.98
C PRO A 46 -12.04 -10.81 -10.41
N PHE A 47 -11.93 -9.89 -11.36
CA PHE A 47 -11.41 -10.19 -12.68
C PHE A 47 -10.04 -9.53 -12.84
N VAL A 48 -9.25 -10.04 -13.79
CA VAL A 48 -7.86 -9.59 -13.96
C VAL A 48 -7.75 -8.70 -15.19
N ILE A 49 -7.17 -7.51 -15.02
CA ILE A 49 -6.79 -6.61 -16.11
C ILE A 49 -5.27 -6.62 -16.23
N ALA A 50 -4.75 -6.73 -17.45
CA ALA A 50 -3.33 -6.53 -17.72
C ALA A 50 -3.09 -5.05 -18.06
N LEU A 51 -2.81 -4.24 -17.05
CA LEU A 51 -2.66 -2.80 -17.20
C LEU A 51 -1.33 -2.46 -17.90
N PRO A 52 -1.35 -1.69 -19.00
CA PRO A 52 -0.12 -1.17 -19.62
C PRO A 52 0.66 -0.30 -18.64
N SER A 53 1.98 -0.45 -18.63
CA SER A 53 2.90 0.23 -17.70
C SER A 53 4.16 0.69 -18.45
N ARG A 54 4.99 1.50 -17.79
CA ARG A 54 6.26 2.02 -18.31
C ARG A 54 7.12 0.92 -18.94
N ARG A 55 7.88 1.27 -19.99
CA ARG A 55 8.77 0.35 -20.73
C ARG A 55 8.05 -0.86 -21.33
N ASN A 56 6.82 -0.64 -21.82
CA ASN A 56 5.97 -1.66 -22.44
C ASN A 56 5.73 -2.88 -21.53
N ASN A 57 5.77 -2.69 -20.22
CA ASN A 57 5.43 -3.73 -19.24
C ASN A 57 3.90 -3.85 -19.12
N LYS A 58 3.43 -4.97 -18.57
CA LYS A 58 2.04 -5.16 -18.18
C LYS A 58 1.96 -5.56 -16.71
N ILE A 59 1.13 -4.86 -15.95
CA ILE A 59 0.90 -5.12 -14.54
C ILE A 59 -0.46 -5.82 -14.41
N PRO A 60 -0.51 -7.08 -13.97
CA PRO A 60 -1.78 -7.71 -13.64
C PRO A 60 -2.39 -7.03 -12.40
N ILE A 61 -3.62 -6.55 -12.52
CA ILE A 61 -4.40 -6.01 -11.40
C ILE A 61 -5.67 -6.82 -11.23
N TYR A 62 -6.03 -7.06 -9.97
CA TYR A 62 -7.22 -7.81 -9.58
C TYR A 62 -8.28 -6.80 -9.17
N VAL A 63 -9.34 -6.70 -9.95
CA VAL A 63 -10.36 -5.67 -9.76
C VAL A 63 -11.64 -6.28 -9.22
N PHE A 64 -12.08 -5.76 -8.08
CA PHE A 64 -13.32 -6.14 -7.40
C PHE A 64 -14.32 -5.02 -7.63
N VAL A 65 -15.41 -5.34 -8.32
CA VAL A 65 -16.51 -4.40 -8.58
C VAL A 65 -17.61 -4.66 -7.54
N PRO A 66 -18.08 -3.63 -6.83
CA PRO A 66 -19.05 -3.80 -5.76
C PRO A 66 -20.40 -4.28 -6.32
N PRO A 67 -21.11 -5.20 -5.65
CA PRO A 67 -22.45 -5.62 -6.06
C PRO A 67 -23.48 -4.49 -5.90
N ARG A 68 -23.23 -3.57 -4.96
CA ARG A 68 -23.97 -2.32 -4.78
C ARG A 68 -22.96 -1.16 -4.77
N PRO A 69 -22.70 -0.54 -5.93
CA PRO A 69 -21.93 0.70 -6.01
C PRO A 69 -22.56 1.79 -5.14
N VAL A 70 -21.72 2.68 -4.59
CA VAL A 70 -22.17 3.94 -3.94
C VAL A 70 -21.72 5.14 -4.75
N ASP A 71 -22.50 6.21 -4.71
CA ASP A 71 -22.17 7.50 -5.32
C ASP A 71 -22.20 8.56 -4.22
N LEU A 72 -21.02 9.00 -3.78
CA LEU A 72 -20.90 9.84 -2.59
C LEU A 72 -20.98 11.32 -2.96
N ASP A 73 -21.95 12.02 -2.39
CA ASP A 73 -22.08 13.49 -2.51
C ASP A 73 -20.93 14.22 -1.81
N VAL A 74 -20.91 15.55 -1.87
CA VAL A 74 -19.86 16.38 -1.22
C VAL A 74 -19.69 16.08 0.27
N ASN A 75 -20.79 15.73 0.97
CA ASN A 75 -20.82 15.40 2.39
C ASN A 75 -20.44 13.93 2.69
N GLY A 76 -20.31 13.10 1.65
CA GLY A 76 -20.02 11.67 1.74
C GLY A 76 -21.23 10.83 2.18
N GLU A 77 -22.42 11.26 1.76
CA GLU A 77 -23.68 10.53 1.82
C GLU A 77 -23.96 9.87 0.46
N ASP A 78 -24.58 8.68 0.47
CA ASP A 78 -24.89 7.94 -0.76
C ASP A 78 -26.05 8.62 -1.51
N THR A 79 -25.73 9.37 -2.55
CA THR A 79 -26.69 9.93 -3.48
C THR A 79 -27.10 8.87 -4.50
N GLN A 80 -28.19 8.18 -4.20
CA GLN A 80 -28.83 7.30 -5.18
C GLN A 80 -29.52 8.07 -6.31
N GLU A 81 -29.56 9.39 -6.21
CA GLU A 81 -30.08 10.32 -7.20
C GLU A 81 -28.95 10.79 -8.13
N GLY A 82 -29.06 10.52 -9.43
CA GLY A 82 -28.06 10.94 -10.43
C GLY A 82 -28.29 10.36 -11.83
N ASP A 83 -27.70 11.01 -12.83
CA ASP A 83 -27.93 10.89 -14.29
C ASP A 83 -27.45 9.57 -14.94
N GLY A 84 -27.87 8.42 -14.41
CA GLY A 84 -27.58 7.12 -15.05
C GLY A 84 -26.12 6.65 -14.95
N GLU A 85 -25.27 7.33 -14.17
CA GLU A 85 -23.86 7.04 -13.93
C GLU A 85 -23.55 6.89 -12.44
N TRP A 86 -22.73 5.88 -12.08
CA TRP A 86 -22.13 5.73 -10.76
C TRP A 86 -20.73 6.35 -10.72
N LYS A 87 -20.48 7.29 -9.81
CA LYS A 87 -19.13 7.77 -9.48
C LYS A 87 -18.63 7.07 -8.23
N VAL A 88 -17.91 5.96 -8.42
CA VAL A 88 -17.56 5.04 -7.34
C VAL A 88 -16.22 5.36 -6.69
N PRO A 89 -16.13 5.33 -5.34
CA PRO A 89 -14.86 5.39 -4.65
C PRO A 89 -13.91 4.25 -5.03
N VAL A 90 -12.62 4.47 -4.77
CA VAL A 90 -11.55 3.51 -5.12
C VAL A 90 -10.73 3.13 -3.89
N VAL A 91 -10.47 1.84 -3.72
CA VAL A 91 -9.46 1.35 -2.78
C VAL A 91 -8.33 0.70 -3.57
N LEU A 92 -7.12 1.25 -3.46
CA LEU A 92 -5.91 0.70 -4.06
C LEU A 92 -5.19 -0.16 -3.02
N ASP A 93 -5.04 -1.45 -3.30
CA ASP A 93 -4.54 -2.43 -2.34
C ASP A 93 -3.21 -3.08 -2.76
N PHE A 94 -2.31 -3.25 -1.79
CA PHE A 94 -1.02 -3.90 -1.98
C PHE A 94 -0.84 -5.11 -1.07
N HIS A 95 -0.61 -6.27 -1.69
CA HIS A 95 -0.42 -7.51 -0.95
C HIS A 95 0.89 -7.55 -0.15
N GLY A 96 0.93 -8.36 0.91
CA GLY A 96 2.15 -8.63 1.68
C GLY A 96 3.10 -9.67 1.04
N GLY A 97 4.10 -10.13 1.79
CA GLY A 97 5.03 -11.18 1.30
C GLY A 97 6.49 -10.73 1.11
N GLY A 98 6.92 -9.68 1.81
CA GLY A 98 8.34 -9.32 1.90
C GLY A 98 9.02 -9.02 0.55
N PHE A 99 8.25 -8.63 -0.47
CA PHE A 99 8.70 -8.40 -1.85
C PHE A 99 9.34 -9.61 -2.56
N ILE A 100 9.18 -10.83 -2.03
CA ILE A 100 9.74 -12.06 -2.59
C ILE A 100 8.72 -13.19 -2.74
N MET A 101 7.54 -13.02 -2.15
CA MET A 101 6.42 -13.95 -2.19
C MET A 101 5.09 -13.18 -2.09
N GLY A 102 3.98 -13.91 -1.98
CA GLY A 102 2.64 -13.36 -1.81
C GLY A 102 1.92 -13.13 -3.14
N SER A 103 0.61 -12.96 -3.06
CA SER A 103 -0.26 -12.72 -4.22
C SER A 103 -1.48 -11.87 -3.87
N PRO A 104 -2.10 -11.17 -4.84
CA PRO A 104 -3.40 -10.53 -4.63
C PRO A 104 -4.50 -11.50 -4.15
N LEU A 105 -4.41 -12.79 -4.51
CA LEU A 105 -5.39 -13.80 -4.12
C LEU A 105 -5.37 -14.12 -2.62
N GLU A 106 -4.20 -14.05 -1.97
CA GLU A 106 -4.10 -14.20 -0.52
C GLU A 106 -4.85 -13.08 0.22
N GLN A 107 -4.93 -11.89 -0.40
CA GLN A 107 -5.58 -10.70 0.17
C GLN A 107 -7.01 -10.50 -0.36
N ALA A 108 -7.49 -11.41 -1.21
CA ALA A 108 -8.79 -11.28 -1.85
C ALA A 108 -9.99 -11.31 -0.88
N PRO A 109 -10.00 -12.07 0.24
CA PRO A 109 -11.09 -11.98 1.20
C PRO A 109 -11.24 -10.57 1.80
N TYR A 110 -10.11 -9.90 2.10
CA TYR A 110 -10.08 -8.52 2.55
C TYR A 110 -10.58 -7.57 1.45
N CYS A 111 -10.06 -7.68 0.23
CA CYS A 111 -10.46 -6.82 -0.89
C CYS A 111 -11.95 -6.96 -1.23
N ALA A 112 -12.47 -8.18 -1.23
CA ALA A 112 -13.89 -8.46 -1.46
C ALA A 112 -14.76 -7.86 -0.35
N MET A 113 -14.33 -7.96 0.91
CA MET A 113 -15.00 -7.31 2.04
C MET A 113 -15.01 -5.78 1.87
N MET A 114 -13.85 -5.16 1.64
CA MET A 114 -13.75 -3.71 1.43
C MET A 114 -14.65 -3.24 0.27
N SER A 115 -14.66 -3.96 -0.85
CA SER A 115 -15.51 -3.63 -2.01
C SER A 115 -17.00 -3.67 -1.65
N ARG A 116 -17.43 -4.75 -0.98
CA ARG A 116 -18.83 -4.97 -0.63
C ARG A 116 -19.34 -3.99 0.42
N GLU A 117 -18.56 -3.73 1.48
CA GLU A 117 -19.00 -2.92 2.62
C GLU A 117 -18.84 -1.40 2.40
N LEU A 118 -17.95 -0.99 1.49
CA LEU A 118 -17.78 0.42 1.10
C LEU A 118 -18.55 0.80 -0.17
N GLY A 119 -19.03 -0.18 -0.95
CA GLY A 119 -19.58 0.08 -2.28
C GLY A 119 -18.54 0.63 -3.26
N ALA A 120 -17.26 0.33 -3.02
CA ALA A 120 -16.12 0.88 -3.74
C ALA A 120 -15.50 -0.16 -4.69
N VAL A 121 -14.87 0.32 -5.76
CA VAL A 121 -14.02 -0.53 -6.60
C VAL A 121 -12.69 -0.73 -5.89
N VAL A 122 -12.30 -1.99 -5.69
CA VAL A 122 -11.00 -2.34 -5.08
C VAL A 122 -10.07 -2.87 -6.17
N ILE A 123 -8.86 -2.32 -6.23
CA ILE A 123 -7.82 -2.69 -7.19
C ILE A 123 -6.63 -3.23 -6.41
N SER A 124 -6.43 -4.55 -6.41
CA SER A 124 -5.27 -5.17 -5.77
C SER A 124 -4.17 -5.45 -6.81
N VAL A 125 -2.95 -4.95 -6.55
CA VAL A 125 -1.88 -4.91 -7.55
C VAL A 125 -0.98 -6.14 -7.45
N SER A 126 -0.83 -6.89 -8.56
CA SER A 126 0.14 -7.99 -8.69
C SER A 126 1.51 -7.43 -9.05
N TYR A 127 2.08 -6.62 -8.15
CA TYR A 127 3.35 -5.92 -8.40
C TYR A 127 4.51 -6.91 -8.57
N ARG A 128 5.54 -6.47 -9.28
CA ARG A 128 6.77 -7.23 -9.52
C ARG A 128 7.56 -7.47 -8.24
N ILE A 129 8.06 -8.70 -8.07
CA ILE A 129 8.77 -9.15 -6.88
C ILE A 129 10.15 -9.75 -7.19
N GLY A 130 11.00 -9.80 -6.18
CA GLY A 130 12.29 -10.45 -6.23
C GLY A 130 12.17 -11.99 -6.34
N PRO A 131 13.24 -12.67 -6.78
CA PRO A 131 14.52 -12.12 -7.22
C PRO A 131 14.47 -11.53 -8.65
N PHE A 132 13.39 -11.78 -9.40
CA PHE A 132 13.29 -11.42 -10.81
C PHE A 132 13.25 -9.91 -11.05
N HIS A 133 12.67 -9.18 -10.11
CA HIS A 133 12.60 -7.73 -10.16
C HIS A 133 12.98 -7.15 -8.80
N GLN A 134 14.11 -6.44 -8.78
CA GLN A 134 14.64 -5.82 -7.56
C GLN A 134 13.97 -4.48 -7.28
N PHE A 135 14.23 -3.94 -6.08
CA PHE A 135 13.87 -2.56 -5.76
C PHE A 135 14.37 -1.60 -6.85
N PRO A 136 13.53 -0.65 -7.33
CA PRO A 136 12.21 -0.29 -6.83
C PRO A 136 11.03 -0.76 -7.72
N ALA A 137 11.15 -1.88 -8.43
CA ALA A 137 10.15 -2.31 -9.42
C ALA A 137 8.71 -2.37 -8.87
N ALA A 138 8.53 -2.82 -7.63
CA ALA A 138 7.23 -2.89 -6.97
C ALA A 138 6.59 -1.50 -6.77
N ILE A 139 7.39 -0.48 -6.40
CA ILE A 139 6.93 0.89 -6.19
C ILE A 139 6.55 1.53 -7.53
N HIS A 140 7.34 1.30 -8.58
CA HIS A 140 6.98 1.76 -9.93
C HIS A 140 5.67 1.15 -10.43
N ASP A 141 5.43 -0.13 -10.15
CA ASP A 141 4.16 -0.75 -10.53
C ASP A 141 2.97 -0.13 -9.78
N ALA A 142 3.16 0.16 -8.49
CA ALA A 142 2.16 0.84 -7.68
C ALA A 142 1.85 2.26 -8.21
N GLU A 143 2.88 3.02 -8.56
CA GLU A 143 2.76 4.36 -9.15
C GLU A 143 2.03 4.33 -10.50
N ASP A 144 2.37 3.38 -11.38
CA ASP A 144 1.73 3.29 -12.69
C ASP A 144 0.23 2.97 -12.57
N VAL A 145 -0.15 2.13 -11.60
CA VAL A 145 -1.56 1.84 -11.30
C VAL A 145 -2.25 3.06 -10.68
N LEU A 146 -1.60 3.74 -9.73
CA LEU A 146 -2.13 4.97 -9.13
C LEU A 146 -2.35 6.06 -10.18
N SER A 147 -1.39 6.26 -11.09
CA SER A 147 -1.50 7.19 -12.20
C SER A 147 -2.70 6.87 -13.10
N ALA A 148 -2.93 5.59 -13.43
CA ALA A 148 -4.09 5.17 -14.21
C ALA A 148 -5.44 5.43 -13.51
N ILE A 149 -5.48 5.33 -12.17
CA ILE A 149 -6.65 5.68 -11.37
C ILE A 149 -6.88 7.20 -11.43
N LEU A 150 -5.83 8.00 -11.25
CA LEU A 150 -5.89 9.47 -11.22
C LEU A 150 -6.23 10.11 -12.58
N ASP A 151 -5.92 9.44 -13.70
CA ASP A 151 -6.24 9.88 -15.07
C ASP A 151 -7.73 9.77 -15.39
N THR A 152 -8.55 10.68 -14.83
CA THR A 152 -10.02 10.72 -14.99
C THR A 152 -10.47 10.69 -16.44
N ASP A 153 -9.73 11.38 -17.30
CA ASP A 153 -10.06 11.61 -18.70
C ASP A 153 -9.72 10.39 -19.58
N GLY A 154 -8.98 9.41 -19.03
CA GLY A 154 -8.56 8.21 -19.75
C GLY A 154 -7.64 8.53 -20.93
N THR A 155 -6.84 9.59 -20.81
CA THR A 155 -5.91 10.06 -21.84
C THR A 155 -4.74 9.10 -21.99
N SER A 156 -4.27 8.54 -20.88
CA SER A 156 -3.22 7.55 -20.87
C SER A 156 -3.74 6.20 -21.36
N LYS A 157 -2.85 5.42 -21.98
CA LYS A 157 -3.16 4.05 -22.41
C LYS A 157 -3.63 3.19 -21.22
N ALA A 158 -3.04 3.38 -20.04
CA ALA A 158 -3.39 2.66 -18.83
C ALA A 158 -4.78 3.08 -18.30
N GLY A 159 -5.03 4.38 -18.16
CA GLY A 159 -6.30 4.93 -17.69
C GLY A 159 -7.47 4.54 -18.60
N LYS A 160 -7.27 4.53 -19.93
CA LYS A 160 -8.26 4.04 -20.91
C LYS A 160 -8.58 2.56 -20.73
N VAL A 161 -7.56 1.70 -20.63
CA VAL A 161 -7.76 0.25 -20.44
C VAL A 161 -8.48 -0.03 -19.13
N LEU A 162 -8.07 0.63 -18.04
CA LEU A 162 -8.68 0.47 -16.72
C LEU A 162 -10.19 0.75 -16.76
N ARG A 163 -10.59 1.92 -17.25
CA ARG A 163 -12.00 2.34 -17.32
C ARG A 163 -12.82 1.46 -18.25
N THR A 164 -12.28 1.14 -19.42
CA THR A 164 -12.98 0.31 -20.42
C THR A 164 -13.29 -1.08 -19.88
N GLU A 165 -12.33 -1.74 -19.25
CA GLU A 165 -12.52 -3.10 -18.75
C GLU A 165 -13.42 -3.14 -17.49
N ILE A 166 -13.36 -2.13 -16.62
CA ILE A 166 -14.29 -1.98 -15.49
C ILE A 166 -15.72 -1.78 -15.98
N GLN A 167 -15.96 -0.85 -16.90
CA GLN A 167 -17.28 -0.61 -17.48
C GLN A 167 -17.80 -1.87 -18.18
N ARG A 168 -16.95 -2.57 -18.93
CA ARG A 168 -17.29 -3.83 -19.60
C ARG A 168 -17.74 -4.89 -18.59
N HIS A 169 -16.97 -5.09 -17.51
CA HIS A 169 -17.29 -6.06 -16.48
C HIS A 169 -18.62 -5.72 -15.78
N TYR A 170 -18.80 -4.46 -15.38
CA TYR A 170 -20.03 -3.97 -14.76
C TYR A 170 -21.25 -4.20 -15.65
N SER A 171 -21.14 -3.90 -16.94
CA SER A 171 -22.21 -4.12 -17.92
C SER A 171 -22.60 -5.60 -18.05
N LEU A 172 -21.64 -6.52 -17.91
CA LEU A 172 -21.90 -7.97 -17.95
C LEU A 172 -22.61 -8.44 -16.67
N MET A 173 -22.15 -7.99 -15.49
CA MET A 173 -22.80 -8.29 -14.21
C MET A 173 -24.24 -7.77 -14.20
N TRP A 174 -24.44 -6.53 -14.62
CA TRP A 174 -25.76 -5.90 -14.69
C TRP A 174 -26.73 -6.67 -15.61
N LYS A 175 -26.27 -7.11 -16.78
CA LYS A 175 -27.08 -7.94 -17.70
C LYS A 175 -27.43 -9.30 -17.10
N ALA A 176 -26.52 -9.91 -16.34
CA ALA A 176 -26.75 -11.20 -15.69
C ALA A 176 -27.80 -11.09 -14.58
N ASP A 177 -27.73 -10.03 -13.76
CA ASP A 177 -28.68 -9.81 -12.66
C ASP A 177 -30.09 -9.47 -13.17
N ARG A 178 -30.21 -8.64 -14.22
CA ARG A 178 -31.51 -8.37 -14.87
C ARG A 178 -32.19 -9.62 -15.40
N LYS A 179 -31.43 -10.61 -15.88
CA LYS A 179 -32.00 -11.90 -16.33
C LYS A 179 -32.47 -12.78 -15.18
N ARG A 180 -31.91 -12.61 -13.98
CA ARG A 180 -32.26 -13.42 -12.78
C ARG A 180 -33.42 -12.82 -11.98
N SER A 181 -33.62 -11.50 -12.02
CA SER A 181 -34.66 -10.82 -11.25
C SER A 181 -35.76 -10.26 -12.16
N HIS A 182 -36.96 -10.88 -12.15
CA HIS A 182 -38.15 -10.38 -12.86
C HIS A 182 -38.82 -9.17 -12.18
N THR A 183 -38.48 -8.88 -10.92
CA THR A 183 -38.92 -7.72 -10.13
C THR A 183 -37.69 -6.84 -9.85
N LEU A 184 -37.63 -5.65 -10.45
CA LEU A 184 -36.41 -4.84 -10.47
C LEU A 184 -36.28 -3.95 -9.22
N ALA A 185 -35.18 -4.14 -8.48
CA ALA A 185 -34.70 -3.23 -7.45
C ALA A 185 -34.40 -1.84 -8.05
N SER A 186 -34.80 -0.79 -7.36
CA SER A 186 -34.70 0.63 -7.75
C SER A 186 -33.28 1.13 -8.07
N HIS A 187 -32.21 0.41 -7.70
CA HIS A 187 -30.82 0.82 -8.01
C HIS A 187 -30.38 0.55 -9.46
N LEU A 188 -31.24 -0.04 -10.30
CA LEU A 188 -30.89 -0.54 -11.65
C LEU A 188 -31.02 0.49 -12.78
N HIS A 189 -31.13 1.79 -12.48
CA HIS A 189 -31.22 2.85 -13.47
C HIS A 189 -29.86 3.33 -14.00
N LYS A 190 -28.77 3.12 -13.25
CA LYS A 190 -27.42 3.58 -13.63
C LYS A 190 -26.70 2.52 -14.47
N SER A 191 -26.42 2.86 -15.72
CA SER A 191 -25.83 1.98 -16.73
C SER A 191 -24.31 2.04 -16.83
N THR A 192 -23.75 3.13 -16.29
CA THR A 192 -22.33 3.47 -16.38
C THR A 192 -21.71 3.47 -14.99
N ILE A 193 -20.46 3.06 -14.89
CA ILE A 193 -19.63 3.13 -13.69
C ILE A 193 -18.31 3.85 -14.03
N THR A 194 -17.99 4.89 -13.26
CA THR A 194 -16.75 5.65 -13.38
C THR A 194 -16.07 5.76 -12.02
N LEU A 195 -14.75 5.72 -12.03
CA LEU A 195 -13.94 5.80 -10.82
C LEU A 195 -13.87 7.26 -10.35
N ASP A 196 -14.13 7.49 -9.07
CA ASP A 196 -13.93 8.78 -8.42
C ASP A 196 -12.59 8.78 -7.64
N PRO A 197 -11.50 9.31 -8.23
CA PRO A 197 -10.21 9.39 -7.55
C PRO A 197 -10.16 10.45 -6.45
N THR A 198 -11.21 11.25 -6.25
CA THR A 198 -11.31 12.14 -5.07
C THR A 198 -11.64 11.34 -3.82
N ARG A 199 -12.23 10.15 -3.96
CA ARG A 199 -12.53 9.19 -2.89
C ARG A 199 -11.60 7.98 -2.97
N LEU A 200 -10.31 8.26 -2.94
CA LEU A 200 -9.26 7.24 -2.95
C LEU A 200 -8.88 6.84 -1.52
N SER A 201 -8.80 5.54 -1.25
CA SER A 201 -8.09 4.97 -0.11
C SER A 201 -6.98 4.05 -0.60
N ILE A 202 -5.90 3.94 0.17
CA ILE A 202 -4.77 3.08 -0.15
C ILE A 202 -4.52 2.14 1.04
N SER A 203 -4.49 0.84 0.79
CA SER A 203 -4.24 -0.19 1.80
C SER A 203 -3.02 -1.03 1.49
N GLY A 204 -2.35 -1.51 2.53
CA GLY A 204 -1.22 -2.41 2.34
C GLY A 204 -0.83 -3.18 3.60
N PHE A 205 -0.38 -4.42 3.40
CA PHE A 205 -0.02 -5.35 4.47
C PHE A 205 1.46 -5.69 4.42
N SER A 206 2.20 -5.57 5.52
CA SER A 206 3.63 -5.90 5.60
C SER A 206 4.45 -5.13 4.54
N ALA A 207 5.06 -5.81 3.56
CA ALA A 207 5.69 -5.18 2.40
C ALA A 207 4.71 -4.33 1.56
N GLY A 208 3.44 -4.72 1.46
CA GLY A 208 2.42 -3.90 0.83
C GLY A 208 2.16 -2.59 1.60
N GLY A 209 2.27 -2.60 2.93
CA GLY A 209 2.16 -1.39 3.75
C GLY A 209 3.31 -0.41 3.51
N ASN A 210 4.50 -0.93 3.21
CA ASN A 210 5.63 -0.12 2.73
C ASN A 210 5.29 0.56 1.39
N ILE A 211 4.70 -0.17 0.44
CA ILE A 211 4.28 0.39 -0.87
C ILE A 211 3.17 1.43 -0.67
N ALA A 212 2.16 1.14 0.14
CA ALA A 212 1.04 2.04 0.42
C ALA A 212 1.53 3.38 1.00
N LEU A 213 2.41 3.35 2.00
CA LEU A 213 3.00 4.55 2.57
C LEU A 213 3.85 5.32 1.54
N ASN A 214 4.55 4.62 0.66
CA ASN A 214 5.29 5.25 -0.43
C ASN A 214 4.38 6.04 -1.38
N MET A 215 3.11 5.67 -1.57
CA MET A 215 2.21 6.48 -2.40
C MET A 215 1.95 7.87 -1.81
N ALA A 216 2.15 8.09 -0.51
CA ALA A 216 1.87 9.36 0.16
C ALA A 216 3.11 10.11 0.67
N ILE A 217 4.32 9.62 0.37
CA ILE A 217 5.58 10.29 0.73
C ILE A 217 6.16 10.96 -0.52
N SER A 218 6.82 12.09 -0.36
CA SER A 218 7.76 12.65 -1.35
C SER A 218 9.18 12.52 -0.84
N ALA A 219 10.00 11.63 -1.41
CA ALA A 219 11.38 11.48 -0.93
C ALA A 219 12.28 12.59 -1.50
N PRO A 220 13.07 13.30 -0.67
CA PRO A 220 14.02 14.30 -1.15
C PRO A 220 15.18 13.65 -1.91
N ALA A 221 15.97 14.48 -2.61
CA ALA A 221 17.25 14.08 -3.18
C ALA A 221 18.16 13.49 -2.09
N CYS A 222 18.64 12.26 -2.28
CA CYS A 222 19.54 11.62 -1.33
C CYS A 222 20.99 11.99 -1.67
N GLY A 223 21.57 12.98 -1.00
CA GLY A 223 23.03 13.10 -0.95
C GLY A 223 23.59 11.96 -0.10
N LEU A 224 24.30 10.99 -0.71
CA LEU A 224 25.08 10.02 0.05
C LEU A 224 26.35 10.70 0.59
N ASP A 225 26.20 11.57 1.60
CA ASP A 225 27.35 12.08 2.37
C ASP A 225 27.96 10.93 3.19
N PHE A 226 28.95 10.25 2.61
CA PHE A 226 29.91 9.48 3.39
C PHE A 226 30.73 10.49 4.19
N GLY A 227 30.44 10.59 5.50
CA GLY A 227 31.02 11.56 6.41
C GLY A 227 32.51 11.86 6.18
N LEU A 228 32.77 13.01 5.57
CA LEU A 228 34.02 13.75 5.65
C LEU A 228 33.64 15.17 6.08
N SER A 229 34.22 15.61 7.21
CA SER A 229 33.98 16.92 7.80
C SER A 229 34.15 18.07 6.78
N PRO A 230 33.39 19.17 6.93
CA PRO A 230 33.52 20.32 6.05
C PRO A 230 34.74 21.14 6.47
N SER A 231 35.91 20.83 5.90
CA SER A 231 37.04 21.76 5.82
C SER A 231 37.92 21.38 4.66
N ALA A 232 37.51 21.79 3.46
CA ALA A 232 38.43 22.19 2.41
C ALA A 232 37.62 22.92 1.33
N THR A 233 37.91 24.20 1.17
CA THR A 233 37.55 24.99 -0.01
C THR A 233 38.13 24.29 -1.24
N ILE A 234 37.27 23.80 -2.15
CA ILE A 234 37.73 23.28 -3.44
C ILE A 234 37.18 24.18 -4.55
N THR A 235 38.14 24.84 -5.17
CA THR A 235 38.06 25.64 -6.40
C THR A 235 37.54 24.82 -7.58
N SER A 236 36.78 25.49 -8.44
CA SER A 236 36.25 25.00 -9.71
C SER A 236 37.33 24.45 -10.67
N SER A 237 37.21 23.20 -11.14
CA SER A 237 37.48 22.71 -12.51
C SER A 237 37.33 21.15 -12.58
N PRO A 238 37.39 20.47 -13.75
CA PRO A 238 36.30 19.67 -14.29
C PRO A 238 36.42 18.15 -14.04
N THR A 239 35.26 17.48 -13.93
CA THR A 239 34.98 16.03 -14.10
C THR A 239 36.03 15.01 -13.63
N PRO A 240 35.76 14.18 -12.61
CA PRO A 240 36.48 12.93 -12.42
C PRO A 240 35.84 11.80 -13.22
N ALA A 241 36.71 11.01 -13.84
CA ALA A 241 36.45 9.97 -14.82
C ALA A 241 35.61 8.80 -14.28
N PHE A 242 34.64 8.38 -15.08
CA PHE A 242 33.92 7.12 -14.95
C PHE A 242 34.87 5.92 -15.13
N SER A 243 34.74 4.91 -14.27
CA SER A 243 35.35 3.59 -14.46
C SER A 243 34.80 2.93 -15.74
N SER A 244 35.70 2.62 -16.67
CA SER A 244 35.46 2.22 -18.05
C SER A 244 35.08 0.74 -18.25
N LEU A 245 34.29 0.14 -17.36
CA LEU A 245 33.91 -1.29 -17.44
C LEU A 245 32.40 -1.55 -17.48
N LEU A 246 31.57 -0.54 -17.78
CA LEU A 246 30.13 -0.73 -17.93
C LEU A 246 29.70 -0.58 -19.40
N PRO A 247 28.96 -1.56 -19.97
CA PRO A 247 28.55 -1.51 -21.38
C PRO A 247 27.64 -0.31 -21.68
N PRO A 248 27.79 0.33 -22.85
CA PRO A 248 27.11 1.58 -23.22
C PRO A 248 25.62 1.43 -23.59
N THR A 249 24.96 0.29 -23.32
CA THR A 249 23.57 0.03 -23.71
C THR A 249 22.59 -0.06 -22.54
N ARG A 250 22.83 0.69 -21.45
CA ARG A 250 21.82 0.88 -20.39
C ARG A 250 20.98 2.11 -20.71
N ALA A 251 20.13 2.00 -21.72
CA ALA A 251 19.12 3.00 -22.03
C ALA A 251 18.06 3.05 -20.90
N GLU A 252 18.01 4.22 -20.26
CA GLU A 252 16.85 4.86 -19.65
C GLU A 252 15.94 4.00 -18.76
N THR A 253 16.34 3.95 -17.49
CA THR A 253 15.45 3.55 -16.42
C THR A 253 15.25 4.72 -15.47
N VAL A 254 14.10 5.40 -15.41
CA VAL A 254 13.69 6.09 -14.16
C VAL A 254 13.64 4.99 -13.09
N LEU A 255 14.52 4.84 -12.11
CA LEU A 255 15.55 5.70 -11.54
C LEU A 255 16.93 5.66 -12.21
N ASN A 256 17.36 6.83 -12.71
CA ASN A 256 18.76 7.03 -13.08
C ASN A 256 19.60 7.52 -11.91
N ASP A 257 18.99 7.78 -10.75
CA ASP A 257 19.75 8.14 -9.58
C ASP A 257 18.91 7.91 -8.32
N PRO A 258 19.32 7.03 -7.38
CA PRO A 258 18.76 7.02 -6.03
C PRO A 258 18.96 8.37 -5.31
N GLU A 259 19.77 9.28 -5.86
CA GLU A 259 20.06 10.60 -5.32
C GLU A 259 19.09 11.68 -5.82
N GLN A 260 18.20 11.39 -6.78
CA GLN A 260 17.24 12.37 -7.30
C GLN A 260 15.95 12.45 -6.45
N PRO A 261 15.29 13.63 -6.39
CA PRO A 261 14.00 13.76 -5.74
C PRO A 261 12.97 12.82 -6.35
N TRP A 262 12.15 12.23 -5.49
CA TRP A 262 11.11 11.29 -5.90
C TRP A 262 9.77 11.73 -5.29
N PRO A 263 9.04 12.65 -5.96
CA PRO A 263 7.78 13.18 -5.45
C PRO A 263 6.66 12.13 -5.47
N THR A 264 5.64 12.33 -4.64
CA THR A 264 4.38 11.57 -4.75
C THR A 264 3.61 11.96 -6.03
N LEU A 265 2.83 11.02 -6.56
CA LEU A 265 1.87 11.26 -7.64
C LEU A 265 0.51 11.76 -7.13
N LEU A 266 0.26 11.68 -5.82
CA LEU A 266 -0.99 12.16 -5.24
C LEU A 266 -1.07 13.69 -5.39
N PRO A 267 -2.23 14.23 -5.83
CA PRO A 267 -2.40 15.66 -5.95
C PRO A 267 -2.25 16.34 -4.59
N PRO A 268 -1.56 17.50 -4.51
CA PRO A 268 -1.29 18.15 -3.25
C PRO A 268 -2.61 18.62 -2.58
N PRO A 269 -2.64 18.77 -1.25
CA PRO A 269 -3.84 19.17 -0.51
C PRO A 269 -4.51 20.46 -1.02
N GLN A 270 -3.73 21.39 -1.57
CA GLN A 270 -4.25 22.64 -2.15
C GLN A 270 -5.11 22.40 -3.40
N ALA A 271 -4.82 21.33 -4.16
CA ALA A 271 -5.62 20.92 -5.31
C ALA A 271 -6.71 19.92 -4.91
N ARG A 272 -6.45 19.06 -3.92
CA ARG A 272 -7.40 18.07 -3.40
C ARG A 272 -7.35 18.01 -1.87
N PRO A 273 -8.16 18.81 -1.15
CA PRO A 273 -8.07 18.93 0.30
C PRO A 273 -8.65 17.72 1.05
N ARG A 274 -9.48 16.92 0.38
CA ARG A 274 -10.09 15.71 0.94
C ARG A 274 -9.04 14.73 1.45
N LEU A 275 -9.34 14.08 2.58
CA LEU A 275 -8.43 13.10 3.18
C LEU A 275 -8.32 11.85 2.32
N ILE A 276 -7.11 11.28 2.32
CA ILE A 276 -6.75 10.02 1.65
C ILE A 276 -6.47 8.99 2.74
N PRO A 277 -7.41 8.08 3.06
CA PRO A 277 -7.22 7.07 4.09
C PRO A 277 -6.12 6.08 3.67
N LEU A 278 -5.05 5.99 4.47
CA LEU A 278 -3.96 5.05 4.35
C LEU A 278 -4.07 3.96 5.42
N LEU A 279 -4.42 2.75 5.00
CA LEU A 279 -4.56 1.59 5.89
C LEU A 279 -3.25 0.79 5.88
N LEU A 280 -2.45 0.95 6.93
CA LEU A 280 -1.12 0.35 7.05
C LEU A 280 -1.16 -0.80 8.05
N PHE A 281 -1.28 -2.02 7.54
CA PHE A 281 -1.24 -3.22 8.36
C PHE A 281 0.21 -3.68 8.54
N TYR A 282 0.74 -3.52 9.76
CA TYR A 282 2.07 -3.97 10.17
C TYR A 282 3.16 -3.68 9.12
N PRO A 283 3.31 -2.42 8.68
CA PRO A 283 4.15 -2.07 7.54
C PRO A 283 5.65 -2.31 7.83
N SER A 284 6.40 -2.62 6.77
CA SER A 284 7.87 -2.62 6.85
C SER A 284 8.40 -1.20 6.64
N LEU A 285 8.82 -0.52 7.70
CA LEU A 285 9.23 0.89 7.71
C LEU A 285 10.76 1.08 7.71
N ASP A 286 11.53 0.14 8.28
CA ASP A 286 12.99 0.12 8.27
C ASP A 286 13.51 -1.26 7.81
N ALA A 287 14.15 -1.25 6.64
CA ALA A 287 14.73 -2.41 5.98
C ALA A 287 16.25 -2.56 6.20
N ARG A 288 16.90 -1.69 6.99
CA ARG A 288 18.36 -1.76 7.26
C ARG A 288 18.74 -3.07 7.94
N LEU A 289 17.91 -3.53 8.88
CA LEU A 289 18.08 -4.78 9.61
C LEU A 289 17.22 -5.91 9.03
N LEU A 290 17.86 -7.06 8.80
CA LEU A 290 17.16 -8.30 8.46
C LEU A 290 16.29 -8.78 9.63
N PRO A 291 15.22 -9.56 9.38
CA PRO A 291 14.28 -9.97 10.42
C PRO A 291 14.91 -10.57 11.69
N HIS A 292 15.89 -11.47 11.55
CA HIS A 292 16.59 -12.09 12.68
C HIS A 292 17.54 -11.14 13.43
N LEU A 293 17.92 -10.00 12.83
CA LEU A 293 18.79 -8.99 13.43
C LEU A 293 18.02 -7.89 14.15
N ARG A 294 16.69 -7.79 13.93
CA ARG A 294 15.88 -6.72 14.51
C ARG A 294 15.82 -6.81 16.04
N PRO A 295 15.79 -5.67 16.74
CA PRO A 295 15.45 -5.64 18.16
C PRO A 295 14.00 -6.08 18.35
N MET A 296 13.71 -6.66 19.52
CA MET A 296 12.34 -6.96 19.95
C MET A 296 12.00 -6.11 21.17
N LYS A 297 10.70 -5.90 21.41
CA LYS A 297 10.22 -5.25 22.62
C LYS A 297 10.73 -6.00 23.86
N PRO A 298 11.22 -5.28 24.90
CA PRO A 298 11.66 -5.91 26.13
C PRO A 298 10.46 -6.56 26.84
N LEU A 299 10.69 -7.72 27.46
CA LEU A 299 9.65 -8.44 28.20
C LEU A 299 9.57 -7.96 29.66
N PRO A 300 8.37 -7.96 30.28
CA PRO A 300 7.10 -8.35 29.69
C PRO A 300 6.63 -7.31 28.66
N ASN A 301 6.17 -7.78 27.49
CA ASN A 301 5.57 -6.89 26.50
C ASN A 301 4.40 -6.16 27.19
N ALA A 302 4.27 -4.86 26.92
CA ALA A 302 3.49 -3.87 27.67
C ALA A 302 1.99 -4.17 27.88
N LEU A 303 1.48 -5.34 27.46
CA LEU A 303 0.08 -5.72 27.53
C LEU A 303 -0.19 -6.84 28.55
N HIS A 304 0.77 -7.72 28.85
CA HIS A 304 0.64 -8.76 29.89
C HIS A 304 1.97 -9.05 30.62
N GLY A 305 2.01 -8.77 31.92
CA GLY A 305 3.16 -9.02 32.81
C GLY A 305 3.61 -10.49 32.93
N THR A 306 2.85 -11.43 32.37
CA THR A 306 3.11 -12.87 32.43
C THR A 306 3.80 -13.43 31.18
N ASP A 307 3.93 -12.65 30.10
CA ASP A 307 4.61 -13.12 28.88
C ASP A 307 6.13 -13.06 29.05
N LYS A 308 6.75 -14.22 29.26
CA LYS A 308 8.20 -14.38 29.54
C LYS A 308 8.96 -15.06 28.39
N LYS A 309 8.32 -15.35 27.26
CA LYS A 309 8.96 -16.11 26.16
C LYS A 309 9.22 -15.22 24.94
N PRO A 310 10.47 -14.79 24.68
CA PRO A 310 10.78 -14.04 23.48
C PRO A 310 10.67 -14.94 22.25
N GLN A 311 9.79 -14.60 21.30
CA GLN A 311 9.64 -15.32 20.02
C GLN A 311 10.57 -14.74 18.94
N LYS A 312 11.87 -14.63 19.22
CA LYS A 312 12.86 -14.20 18.22
C LYS A 312 13.35 -15.40 17.39
N PRO A 313 13.34 -15.34 16.06
CA PRO A 313 14.02 -16.34 15.24
C PRO A 313 15.52 -16.34 15.57
N LYS A 314 16.04 -17.45 16.12
CA LYS A 314 17.47 -17.61 16.46
C LYS A 314 18.37 -17.79 15.24
N ALA A 315 17.79 -18.06 14.07
CA ALA A 315 18.51 -18.30 12.82
C ALA A 315 17.88 -17.51 11.65
N PRO A 316 18.62 -17.28 10.56
CA PRO A 316 18.09 -16.64 9.36
C PRO A 316 16.95 -17.46 8.75
N GLY A 317 15.73 -16.94 8.81
CA GLY A 317 14.57 -17.52 8.13
C GLY A 317 14.53 -17.20 6.63
N LEU A 318 13.49 -17.66 5.94
CA LEU A 318 13.25 -17.48 4.51
C LEU A 318 13.51 -16.03 4.03
N PHE A 319 12.89 -15.04 4.70
CA PHE A 319 13.07 -13.62 4.36
C PHE A 319 14.48 -13.10 4.58
N SER A 320 15.22 -13.67 5.54
CA SER A 320 16.62 -13.27 5.77
C SER A 320 17.55 -13.80 4.67
N ILE A 321 17.23 -14.98 4.13
CA ILE A 321 17.97 -15.64 3.05
C ILE A 321 17.63 -14.99 1.70
N MET A 322 16.35 -14.78 1.43
CA MET A 322 15.88 -14.34 0.11
C MET A 322 15.69 -12.83 -0.02
N GLY A 323 15.43 -12.10 1.07
CA GLY A 323 15.25 -10.64 1.03
C GLY A 323 16.37 -9.85 0.34
N PRO A 324 17.66 -10.20 0.52
CA PRO A 324 18.76 -9.55 -0.21
C PRO A 324 18.67 -9.65 -1.74
N THR A 325 17.92 -10.63 -2.26
CA THR A 325 17.72 -10.79 -3.71
C THR A 325 16.77 -9.74 -4.29
N TYR A 326 15.89 -9.16 -3.47
CA TYR A 326 15.03 -8.03 -3.83
C TYR A 326 15.69 -6.68 -3.51
N LEU A 327 16.24 -6.54 -2.29
CA LEU A 327 16.78 -5.28 -1.77
C LEU A 327 18.27 -5.43 -1.38
N PRO A 328 19.19 -5.01 -2.25
CA PRO A 328 20.62 -5.01 -1.98
C PRO A 328 20.97 -4.15 -0.75
N LYS A 329 22.01 -4.54 0.01
CA LYS A 329 22.42 -3.87 1.26
C LYS A 329 22.58 -2.35 1.10
N ARG A 330 23.20 -1.90 0.00
CA ARG A 330 23.45 -0.48 -0.30
C ARG A 330 22.18 0.37 -0.44
N LEU A 331 21.06 -0.24 -0.81
CA LEU A 331 19.79 0.47 -1.03
C LEU A 331 18.84 0.41 0.17
N ARG A 332 19.20 -0.30 1.25
CA ARG A 332 18.31 -0.47 2.40
C ARG A 332 18.04 0.82 3.16
N ALA A 333 18.98 1.76 3.17
CA ALA A 333 18.80 3.07 3.80
C ALA A 333 18.05 4.06 2.91
N HIS A 334 17.76 3.72 1.66
CA HIS A 334 17.04 4.60 0.74
C HIS A 334 15.66 4.95 1.33
N PRO A 335 15.24 6.23 1.37
CA PRO A 335 13.98 6.64 2.00
C PRO A 335 12.76 5.87 1.47
N ARG A 336 12.70 5.57 0.17
CA ARG A 336 11.63 4.72 -0.40
C ARG A 336 11.69 3.23 0.00
N ALA A 337 12.88 2.70 0.28
CA ALA A 337 13.02 1.32 0.76
C ALA A 337 12.72 1.21 2.26
N SER A 338 13.05 2.26 3.01
CA SER A 338 12.83 2.40 4.45
C SER A 338 12.09 3.72 4.75
N PRO A 339 10.79 3.82 4.43
CA PRO A 339 10.02 5.07 4.56
C PRO A 339 9.93 5.57 5.99
N GLY A 340 10.14 4.72 6.99
CA GLY A 340 10.21 5.16 8.39
C GLY A 340 11.43 6.03 8.73
N LEU A 341 12.45 6.06 7.87
CA LEU A 341 13.63 6.91 8.06
C LEU A 341 13.41 8.35 7.56
N GLY A 342 12.49 8.56 6.62
CA GLY A 342 12.20 9.88 6.02
C GLY A 342 11.60 10.88 7.01
N ASN A 343 11.61 12.17 6.69
CA ASN A 343 11.04 13.21 7.56
C ASN A 343 9.50 13.07 7.55
N PRO A 344 8.80 13.08 8.71
CA PRO A 344 7.35 13.18 8.74
C PRO A 344 6.75 14.32 7.89
N ASP A 345 7.48 15.41 7.67
CA ASP A 345 7.05 16.51 6.78
C ASP A 345 6.96 16.11 5.30
N ASP A 346 7.65 15.03 4.91
CA ASP A 346 7.61 14.48 3.55
C ASP A 346 6.32 13.68 3.28
N VAL A 347 5.55 13.35 4.34
CA VAL A 347 4.24 12.72 4.24
C VAL A 347 3.21 13.77 3.87
N GLN A 348 2.40 13.46 2.86
CA GLN A 348 1.40 14.38 2.38
C GLN A 348 0.36 14.71 3.47
N ARG A 349 0.10 16.00 3.72
CA ARG A 349 -0.72 16.44 4.87
C ARG A 349 -2.16 15.93 4.87
N ASN A 350 -2.78 15.69 3.71
CA ASN A 350 -4.13 15.10 3.65
C ASN A 350 -4.14 13.56 3.68
N ALA A 351 -3.00 12.89 3.87
CA ALA A 351 -3.00 11.48 4.21
C ALA A 351 -3.54 11.29 5.64
N ALA A 352 -4.55 10.45 5.81
CA ALA A 352 -5.03 10.04 7.13
C ALA A 352 -4.54 8.61 7.39
N ILE A 353 -3.75 8.39 8.43
CA ILE A 353 -3.05 7.11 8.62
C ILE A 353 -3.75 6.26 9.68
N PHE A 354 -4.14 5.03 9.32
CA PHE A 354 -4.56 3.99 10.25
C PHE A 354 -3.50 2.90 10.30
N LEU A 355 -2.75 2.85 11.41
CA LEU A 355 -1.62 1.95 11.61
C LEU A 355 -2.00 0.78 12.51
N VAL A 356 -1.95 -0.45 12.00
CA VAL A 356 -2.30 -1.65 12.77
C VAL A 356 -1.02 -2.41 13.15
N LEU A 357 -0.80 -2.61 14.45
CA LEU A 357 0.43 -3.17 15.02
C LEU A 357 0.13 -4.42 15.86
N PRO A 358 0.46 -5.63 15.37
CA PRO A 358 0.44 -6.86 16.18
C PRO A 358 1.47 -6.79 17.31
N GLU A 359 1.11 -7.36 18.45
CA GLU A 359 2.03 -7.47 19.59
C GLU A 359 3.22 -8.40 19.31
N LYS A 360 2.96 -9.56 18.70
CA LYS A 360 3.98 -10.60 18.44
C LYS A 360 4.60 -10.42 17.06
N ASP A 361 5.30 -9.30 16.87
CA ASP A 361 5.92 -8.95 15.59
C ASP A 361 7.32 -8.35 15.73
N THR A 362 8.22 -8.84 14.87
CA THR A 362 9.58 -8.30 14.71
C THR A 362 9.64 -6.90 14.10
N LEU A 363 8.54 -6.44 13.48
CA LEU A 363 8.37 -5.07 12.99
C LEU A 363 7.82 -4.11 14.06
N ALA A 364 7.44 -4.61 15.24
CA ALA A 364 6.81 -3.77 16.26
C ALA A 364 7.72 -2.61 16.70
N VAL A 365 9.00 -2.90 17.02
CA VAL A 365 9.93 -1.87 17.53
C VAL A 365 10.17 -0.75 16.53
N GLN A 366 10.36 -1.06 15.25
CA GLN A 366 10.52 -0.02 14.23
C GLN A 366 9.24 0.80 14.03
N SER A 367 8.08 0.19 14.26
CA SER A 367 6.81 0.89 14.19
C SER A 367 6.62 1.83 15.36
N ASP A 368 7.01 1.45 16.58
CA ASP A 368 6.96 2.37 17.74
C ASP A 368 7.92 3.56 17.54
N VAL A 369 9.16 3.31 17.10
CA VAL A 369 10.13 4.38 16.79
C VAL A 369 9.57 5.33 15.74
N TRP A 370 8.86 4.82 14.74
CA TRP A 370 8.22 5.65 13.73
C TRP A 370 7.01 6.41 14.28
N VAL A 371 6.17 5.79 15.10
CA VAL A 371 5.03 6.45 15.78
C VAL A 371 5.52 7.60 16.66
N ASP A 372 6.55 7.38 17.47
CA ASP A 372 7.14 8.43 18.32
C ASP A 372 7.66 9.61 17.48
N LYS A 373 8.31 9.29 16.35
CA LYS A 373 8.79 10.28 15.38
C LYS A 373 7.63 11.08 14.78
N MET A 374 6.56 10.42 14.36
CA MET A 374 5.37 11.04 13.77
C MET A 374 4.67 11.95 14.80
N ASN A 375 4.42 11.46 16.01
CA ASN A 375 3.81 12.22 17.10
C ASN A 375 4.63 13.48 17.45
N SER A 376 5.95 13.35 17.49
CA SER A 376 6.87 14.48 17.74
C SER A 376 6.82 15.56 16.65
N SER A 377 6.35 15.20 15.45
CA SER A 377 6.12 16.10 14.31
C SER A 377 4.65 16.50 14.13
N GLY A 378 3.82 16.34 15.17
CA GLY A 378 2.43 16.81 15.15
C GLY A 378 1.43 15.88 14.45
N TRP A 379 1.85 14.69 14.02
CA TRP A 379 0.96 13.65 13.51
C TRP A 379 0.36 12.88 14.69
N ASN A 380 -0.78 13.36 15.21
CA ASN A 380 -1.43 12.80 16.38
C ASN A 380 -2.77 12.14 16.03
N GLY A 381 -3.23 11.24 16.89
CA GLY A 381 -4.54 10.61 16.78
C GLY A 381 -4.75 9.56 17.86
N PRO A 382 -5.92 8.90 17.86
CA PRO A 382 -6.27 7.96 18.90
C PRO A 382 -5.36 6.72 18.86
N VAL A 383 -4.98 6.26 20.04
CA VAL A 383 -4.34 4.95 20.24
C VAL A 383 -5.38 4.00 20.80
N ARG A 384 -5.57 2.87 20.13
CA ARG A 384 -6.53 1.84 20.49
C ARG A 384 -5.82 0.53 20.75
N PHE A 385 -6.35 -0.21 21.71
CA PHE A 385 -6.03 -1.62 21.91
C PHE A 385 -7.24 -2.42 21.44
N GLY A 386 -7.08 -3.70 21.11
CA GLY A 386 -8.20 -4.53 20.65
C GLY A 386 -8.85 -5.41 21.73
N ASP A 387 -8.39 -5.31 22.99
CA ASP A 387 -8.68 -6.25 24.07
C ASP A 387 -9.58 -5.73 25.20
N GLY A 388 -10.22 -4.57 25.01
CA GLY A 388 -11.15 -3.95 25.94
C GLY A 388 -10.52 -3.13 27.10
N ARG A 389 -9.23 -2.78 27.08
CA ARG A 389 -8.57 -2.00 28.15
C ARG A 389 -8.87 -0.50 28.03
N ALA A 390 -8.78 0.30 29.11
CA ALA A 390 -9.09 1.74 29.06
C ALA A 390 -8.43 2.47 27.84
N GLY A 391 -9.26 3.04 26.95
CA GLY A 391 -8.87 3.52 25.62
C GLY A 391 -9.30 2.61 24.44
N ASP A 392 -9.88 1.44 24.73
CA ASP A 392 -10.39 0.48 23.76
C ASP A 392 -11.64 0.96 23.02
N TRP A 393 -11.82 0.42 21.81
CA TRP A 393 -13.01 0.64 21.00
C TRP A 393 -14.14 -0.26 21.48
N ASN A 394 -14.96 0.23 22.42
CA ASN A 394 -16.29 -0.31 22.62
C ASN A 394 -17.18 0.20 21.48
N GLU A 395 -17.80 -0.70 20.72
CA GLU A 395 -18.67 -0.45 19.56
C GLU A 395 -19.84 0.54 19.83
N HIS A 396 -19.94 1.11 21.04
CA HIS A 396 -21.01 1.96 21.52
C HIS A 396 -20.59 3.32 22.08
N GLU A 397 -19.32 3.56 22.41
CA GLU A 397 -18.88 4.88 22.90
C GLU A 397 -17.59 5.27 22.19
N GLY A 398 -17.69 6.22 21.26
CA GLY A 398 -16.52 6.84 20.66
C GLY A 398 -15.67 7.46 21.77
N GLY A 399 -14.63 6.76 22.18
CA GLY A 399 -13.64 7.29 23.14
C GLY A 399 -13.16 8.68 22.69
N PRO A 400 -12.81 9.57 23.63
CA PRO A 400 -12.62 10.99 23.34
C PRO A 400 -11.61 11.16 22.21
N SER A 401 -12.06 11.74 21.10
CA SER A 401 -11.19 12.20 20.02
C SER A 401 -10.29 13.28 20.60
N GLN A 402 -9.07 12.93 21.02
CA GLN A 402 -8.04 13.94 21.19
C GLN A 402 -7.95 14.68 19.86
N ALA A 403 -8.14 16.00 19.94
CA ALA A 403 -8.29 16.88 18.79
C ALA A 403 -7.20 16.57 17.77
N GLN A 404 -7.59 16.03 16.61
CA GLN A 404 -6.69 15.92 15.48
C GLN A 404 -6.27 17.34 15.14
N GLY A 405 -4.96 17.61 15.11
CA GLY A 405 -4.45 18.90 14.67
C GLY A 405 -5.01 19.19 13.29
N HIS A 406 -5.59 20.38 13.10
CA HIS A 406 -6.25 20.76 11.83
C HIS A 406 -5.28 20.85 10.64
N GLU A 407 -3.98 20.66 10.86
CA GLU A 407 -2.92 20.85 9.87
C GLU A 407 -2.56 19.60 9.06
N ASN A 408 -2.97 18.40 9.49
CA ASN A 408 -2.75 17.13 8.78
C ASN A 408 -3.89 16.11 9.02
N GLY A 409 -3.86 14.97 8.31
CA GLY A 409 -4.90 13.95 8.36
C GLY A 409 -4.85 13.02 9.59
N GLY A 410 -3.84 13.17 10.45
CA GLY A 410 -3.70 12.43 11.71
C GLY A 410 -3.13 11.02 11.56
N LEU A 411 -2.78 10.46 12.71
CA LEU A 411 -2.23 9.11 12.87
C LEU A 411 -3.02 8.36 13.95
N GLU A 412 -3.87 7.43 13.54
CA GLU A 412 -4.54 6.49 14.44
C GLU A 412 -3.77 5.19 14.52
N VAL A 413 -3.51 4.70 15.74
CA VAL A 413 -2.75 3.47 15.98
C VAL A 413 -3.63 2.44 16.65
N TRP A 414 -3.68 1.23 16.07
CA TRP A 414 -4.33 0.06 16.64
C TRP A 414 -3.29 -0.98 17.06
N HIS A 415 -3.14 -1.20 18.35
CA HIS A 415 -2.36 -2.31 18.88
C HIS A 415 -3.23 -3.56 19.00
N ALA A 416 -2.85 -4.65 18.32
CA ALA A 416 -3.55 -5.92 18.33
C ALA A 416 -2.87 -6.91 19.31
N PRO A 417 -3.40 -7.07 20.54
CA PRO A 417 -2.78 -7.87 21.59
C PRO A 417 -2.82 -9.35 21.24
N GLY A 418 -1.78 -10.10 21.60
CA GLY A 418 -1.66 -11.53 21.38
C GLY A 418 -1.53 -11.99 19.92
N CYS A 419 -1.71 -11.09 18.95
CA CYS A 419 -1.69 -11.35 17.52
C CYS A 419 -0.26 -11.38 16.96
N ARG A 420 0.00 -12.29 16.02
CA ARG A 420 1.29 -12.47 15.33
C ARG A 420 1.33 -11.75 14.00
N HIS A 421 2.51 -11.44 13.48
CA HIS A 421 2.67 -10.89 12.13
C HIS A 421 1.89 -11.71 11.08
N GLY A 422 1.10 -11.02 10.24
CA GLY A 422 0.35 -11.65 9.16
C GLY A 422 -1.01 -12.26 9.56
N TRP A 423 -1.42 -12.19 10.84
CA TRP A 423 -2.67 -12.84 11.30
C TRP A 423 -3.92 -12.46 10.51
N THR A 424 -4.01 -11.21 10.03
CA THR A 424 -5.17 -10.76 9.23
C THR A 424 -5.24 -11.42 7.85
N GLN A 425 -4.16 -12.03 7.37
CA GLN A 425 -4.06 -12.70 6.06
C GLN A 425 -4.16 -14.23 6.15
N PHE A 426 -4.12 -14.82 7.36
CA PHE A 426 -4.20 -16.27 7.48
C PHE A 426 -5.63 -16.79 7.27
N PRO A 427 -5.78 -18.00 6.70
CA PRO A 427 -7.08 -18.65 6.60
C PRO A 427 -7.72 -18.83 7.98
N GLU A 428 -9.06 -18.76 8.03
CA GLU A 428 -9.79 -18.89 9.30
C GLU A 428 -9.55 -20.22 10.01
N THR A 429 -9.22 -21.27 9.28
CA THR A 429 -8.90 -22.59 9.85
C THR A 429 -7.62 -22.59 10.69
N VAL A 430 -6.72 -21.61 10.47
CA VAL A 430 -5.41 -21.49 11.14
C VAL A 430 -5.45 -20.52 12.32
N LEU A 431 -6.45 -19.64 12.37
CA LEU A 431 -6.57 -18.59 13.39
C LEU A 431 -7.24 -19.11 14.67
N GLY A 432 -6.68 -18.73 15.81
CA GLY A 432 -7.34 -18.90 17.11
C GLY A 432 -8.57 -18.00 17.25
N LYS A 433 -9.49 -18.33 18.18
CA LYS A 433 -10.71 -17.53 18.43
C LYS A 433 -10.41 -16.04 18.70
N HIS A 434 -9.35 -15.77 19.47
CA HIS A 434 -8.89 -14.41 19.77
C HIS A 434 -8.44 -13.67 18.51
N GLU A 435 -7.52 -14.25 17.73
CA GLU A 435 -7.02 -13.63 16.49
C GLU A 435 -8.13 -13.35 15.47
N LYS A 436 -9.17 -14.21 15.43
CA LYS A 436 -10.36 -13.99 14.58
C LYS A 436 -11.14 -12.75 15.03
N ARG A 437 -11.50 -12.70 16.31
CA ARG A 437 -12.23 -11.55 16.89
C ARG A 437 -11.48 -10.25 16.66
N GLU A 438 -10.17 -10.25 16.91
CA GLU A 438 -9.31 -9.09 16.68
C GLU A 438 -9.27 -8.65 15.22
N ARG A 439 -9.12 -9.61 14.30
CA ARG A 439 -9.16 -9.33 12.87
C ARG A 439 -10.49 -8.66 12.47
N ASP A 440 -11.61 -9.17 13.00
CA ASP A 440 -12.92 -8.64 12.67
C ASP A 440 -13.11 -7.21 13.21
N LEU A 441 -12.66 -6.93 14.45
CA LEU A 441 -12.66 -5.58 15.03
C LEU A 441 -11.81 -4.59 14.24
N VAL A 442 -10.57 -4.99 13.91
CA VAL A 442 -9.65 -4.17 13.10
C VAL A 442 -10.26 -3.85 11.73
N PHE A 443 -10.87 -4.83 11.07
CA PHE A 443 -11.49 -4.64 9.76
C PHE A 443 -12.73 -3.75 9.85
N ALA A 444 -13.56 -3.89 10.89
CA ALA A 444 -14.67 -3.00 11.14
C ALA A 444 -14.20 -1.55 11.34
N ARG A 445 -13.14 -1.34 12.14
CA ARG A 445 -12.55 0.00 12.31
C ARG A 445 -11.97 0.55 11.01
N ALA A 446 -11.26 -0.28 10.23
CA ALA A 446 -10.70 0.13 8.94
C ALA A 446 -11.78 0.62 7.97
N LEU A 447 -12.94 -0.05 7.91
CA LEU A 447 -14.08 0.41 7.12
C LEU A 447 -14.58 1.78 7.57
N ASN A 448 -14.77 1.96 8.88
CA ASN A 448 -15.22 3.23 9.45
C ASN A 448 -14.21 4.35 9.20
N PHE A 449 -12.91 4.06 9.36
CA PHE A 449 -11.82 5.00 9.11
C PHE A 449 -11.83 5.49 7.65
N VAL A 450 -12.06 4.59 6.69
CA VAL A 450 -12.19 4.98 5.28
C VAL A 450 -13.40 5.88 5.04
N LYS A 451 -14.56 5.51 5.59
CA LYS A 451 -15.80 6.31 5.46
C LYS A 451 -15.62 7.71 6.07
N GLU A 452 -15.04 7.80 7.27
CA GLU A 452 -14.72 9.06 7.94
C GLU A 452 -13.77 9.92 7.12
N GLY A 453 -12.68 9.33 6.61
CA GLY A 453 -11.70 10.07 5.83
C GLY A 453 -12.27 10.59 4.52
N TRP A 454 -13.08 9.79 3.81
CA TRP A 454 -13.75 10.28 2.62
C TRP A 454 -14.63 11.49 2.91
N ARG A 455 -15.31 11.57 4.06
CA ARG A 455 -16.18 12.71 4.42
C ARG A 455 -15.44 14.00 4.79
N ARG A 456 -14.13 13.92 5.07
CA ARG A 456 -13.38 15.00 5.71
C ARG A 456 -12.35 15.61 4.77
N GLU A 457 -12.05 16.88 5.02
CA GLU A 457 -11.05 17.66 4.30
C GLU A 457 -10.05 18.26 5.31
N VAL A 458 -8.82 18.50 4.86
CA VAL A 458 -7.81 19.24 5.64
C VAL A 458 -7.86 20.71 5.27
N THR A 459 -7.86 21.56 6.28
CA THR A 459 -7.67 23.00 6.10
C THR A 459 -6.19 23.26 5.92
N VAL A 460 -5.75 23.55 4.70
CA VAL A 460 -4.38 23.98 4.45
C VAL A 460 -4.33 25.49 4.31
N GLU A 461 -3.80 26.19 5.33
CA GLU A 461 -3.47 27.60 5.20
C GLU A 461 -2.49 27.78 4.02
N ARG A 462 -2.71 28.82 3.21
CA ARG A 462 -1.79 29.20 2.12
C ARG A 462 -0.48 29.70 2.71
N LEU A 463 0.38 28.80 3.17
CA LEU A 463 1.78 29.10 3.46
C LEU A 463 2.44 29.54 2.15
N GLY A 464 2.96 30.76 2.15
CA GLY A 464 3.48 31.45 0.97
C GLY A 464 4.46 30.62 0.17
N THR A 465 4.21 30.54 -1.15
CA THR A 465 5.16 30.28 -2.23
C THR A 465 6.41 29.48 -1.85
N ARG A 466 6.23 28.19 -1.53
CA ARG A 466 7.19 27.18 -1.96
C ARG A 466 6.54 26.45 -3.12
N ASN A 467 6.92 26.83 -4.34
CA ASN A 467 6.49 26.20 -5.58
C ASN A 467 6.83 24.70 -5.53
N GLN A 468 5.90 23.87 -5.06
CA GLN A 468 5.76 22.53 -5.63
C GLN A 468 5.22 22.76 -7.03
N GLU A 469 6.12 22.94 -7.99
CA GLU A 469 5.76 23.01 -9.40
C GLU A 469 4.91 21.79 -9.74
N MET A 470 3.66 22.03 -10.13
CA MET A 470 2.84 21.03 -10.80
C MET A 470 3.54 20.68 -12.10
N ARG A 471 4.33 19.61 -12.12
CA ARG A 471 4.70 19.00 -13.40
C ARG A 471 3.44 18.37 -13.97
N PRO A 472 3.11 18.61 -15.26
CA PRO A 472 2.10 17.82 -15.92
C PRO A 472 2.43 16.32 -15.75
N LEU A 473 1.41 15.49 -15.58
CA LEU A 473 1.51 14.03 -15.48
C LEU A 473 2.04 13.47 -16.81
N GLU A 474 3.34 13.64 -17.06
CA GLU A 474 4.04 13.00 -18.15
C GLU A 474 4.54 11.64 -17.64
N ILE A 475 3.84 10.59 -18.05
CA ILE A 475 4.39 9.24 -17.98
C ILE A 475 5.53 9.21 -19.01
N PRO A 476 6.81 9.04 -18.61
CA PRO A 476 7.88 8.88 -19.58
C PRO A 476 7.57 7.65 -20.43
N CYS A 477 7.58 7.85 -21.76
CA CYS A 477 7.21 6.86 -22.78
C CYS A 477 7.97 5.53 -22.64
#